data_AF-A0A520X2G4-F1
#
_entry.id   AF-A0A520X2G4-F1
#
_cell.length_a   1.000
_cell.length_b   1.000
_cell.length_c   1.000
_cell.angle_alpha   90.00
_cell.angle_beta   90.00
_cell.angle_gamma   90.00
#
_symmetry.space_group_name_H-M   'P 1'
#
loop_
_entity.id
_entity.type
_entity.pdbx_description
1 polymer ?
#
loop_
_entity_poly.entity_id
_entity_poly.type
_entity_poly.pdbx_seq_one_letter_code
_entity_poly.pdbx_strand_id
1 'polypeptide(L)'
;MLTATLSEGTTVSDERALSFYHTHTRLHLDVVYWKDGEYVDEALNDVNKFLSDFRTGDIADIDPTLLDLIYDVRDSLGSDGTYQIISAYRSSKTNEMLRTRSEASGVAKKSQHILGKAIDVRLEGIKTTQLRDAAIRMQRGGVGYYEQSDFVHMDTGRVRRW
;
A
#
# COMPACT_ATOMS: atom_id res chain seq x y z
N MET A 1 38.17 -41.49 13.24
CA MET A 1 36.80 -40.94 13.17
C MET A 1 36.91 -39.54 12.64
N LEU A 2 36.36 -39.25 11.47
CA LEU A 2 36.31 -37.90 10.90
C LEU A 2 35.03 -37.24 11.41
N THR A 3 35.16 -36.25 12.27
CA THR A 3 34.04 -35.40 12.69
C THR A 3 33.79 -34.39 11.57
N ALA A 4 32.70 -34.58 10.81
CA ALA A 4 32.21 -33.58 9.88
C ALA A 4 31.40 -32.54 10.68
N THR A 5 31.90 -31.32 10.74
CA THR A 5 31.12 -30.15 11.17
C THR A 5 30.12 -29.80 10.06
N LEU A 6 28.83 -30.05 10.32
CA LEU A 6 27.75 -29.48 9.53
C LEU A 6 27.67 -27.99 9.85
N SER A 7 27.90 -27.16 8.85
CA SER A 7 27.55 -25.74 8.90
C SER A 7 26.02 -25.65 8.82
N GLU A 8 25.36 -25.20 9.88
CA GLU A 8 23.98 -24.74 9.80
C GLU A 8 23.96 -23.55 8.83
N GLY A 9 23.47 -23.80 7.61
CA GLY A 9 23.15 -22.74 6.69
C GLY A 9 21.96 -21.98 7.26
N THR A 10 22.16 -20.71 7.61
CA THR A 10 21.05 -19.78 7.85
C THR A 10 20.20 -19.80 6.59
N THR A 11 19.05 -20.48 6.62
CA THR A 11 18.01 -20.30 5.62
C THR A 11 17.56 -18.86 5.76
N VAL A 12 17.95 -18.00 4.82
CA VAL A 12 17.36 -16.67 4.70
C VAL A 12 15.89 -16.92 4.38
N SER A 13 15.00 -16.67 5.34
CA SER A 13 13.56 -16.73 5.09
C SER A 13 13.20 -15.61 4.13
N ASP A 14 12.42 -15.92 3.09
CA ASP A 14 11.96 -14.93 2.14
C ASP A 14 10.75 -14.23 2.77
N GLU A 15 10.91 -12.95 3.08
CA GLU A 15 9.90 -12.15 3.80
C GLU A 15 9.64 -10.86 3.05
N ARG A 16 8.37 -10.50 2.92
CA ARG A 16 7.98 -9.16 2.45
C ARG A 16 7.45 -8.36 3.62
N ALA A 17 8.20 -7.33 3.97
CA ALA A 17 7.86 -6.40 5.05
C ALA A 17 7.49 -5.03 4.49
N LEU A 18 6.51 -4.36 5.11
CA LEU A 18 6.14 -2.98 4.84
C LEU A 18 6.07 -2.19 6.14
N SER A 19 6.40 -0.91 6.06
CA SER A 19 6.24 0.03 7.17
C SER A 19 5.28 1.13 6.74
N PHE A 20 4.36 1.48 7.62
CA PHE A 20 3.31 2.47 7.37
C PHE A 20 3.25 3.51 8.48
N TYR A 21 3.00 4.76 8.09
CA TYR A 21 2.61 5.84 8.97
C TYR A 21 1.31 6.47 8.47
N HIS A 22 0.24 6.44 9.27
CA HIS A 22 -1.04 6.98 8.86
C HIS A 22 -1.16 8.47 9.22
N THR A 23 -1.20 9.34 8.22
CA THR A 23 -1.09 10.81 8.40
C THR A 23 -2.23 11.43 9.21
N HIS A 24 -3.43 10.85 9.16
CA HIS A 24 -4.58 11.30 9.97
C HIS A 24 -4.63 10.75 11.39
N THR A 25 -4.38 9.46 11.61
CA THR A 25 -4.45 8.82 12.94
C THR A 25 -3.14 8.87 13.71
N ARG A 26 -2.03 9.17 13.01
CA ARG A 26 -0.64 9.19 13.52
C ARG A 26 -0.13 7.84 14.02
N LEU A 27 -0.82 6.76 13.66
CA LEU A 27 -0.41 5.41 13.99
C LEU A 27 0.70 4.94 13.06
N HIS A 28 1.52 4.02 13.57
CA HIS A 28 2.54 3.30 12.81
C HIS A 28 2.20 1.81 12.78
N LEU A 29 2.59 1.14 11.69
CA LEU A 29 2.50 -0.31 11.56
C LEU A 29 3.71 -0.80 10.77
N ASP A 30 4.53 -1.64 11.40
CA ASP A 30 5.54 -2.46 10.74
C ASP A 30 4.98 -3.88 10.64
N VAL A 31 5.00 -4.46 9.44
CA VAL A 31 4.33 -5.73 9.20
C VAL A 31 5.08 -6.59 8.18
N VAL A 32 5.29 -7.85 8.54
CA VAL A 32 5.67 -8.92 7.61
C VAL A 32 4.37 -9.59 7.14
N TYR A 33 3.87 -9.19 5.98
CA TYR A 33 2.55 -9.63 5.49
C TYR A 33 2.63 -10.90 4.63
N TRP A 34 3.84 -11.28 4.22
CA TRP A 34 4.09 -12.47 3.41
C TRP A 34 5.41 -13.09 3.85
N LYS A 35 5.43 -14.42 3.93
CA LYS A 35 6.59 -15.21 4.34
C LYS A 35 6.58 -16.58 3.69
N ASP A 36 7.72 -17.01 3.17
CA ASP A 36 7.99 -18.38 2.70
C ASP A 36 6.93 -18.94 1.72
N GLY A 37 6.40 -18.10 0.83
CA GLY A 37 5.40 -18.50 -0.17
C GLY A 37 3.96 -18.05 0.14
N GLU A 38 3.66 -17.68 1.38
CA GLU A 38 2.29 -17.51 1.86
C GLU A 38 2.05 -16.14 2.50
N TYR A 39 0.81 -15.65 2.40
CA TYR A 39 0.39 -14.49 3.17
C TYR A 39 0.19 -14.86 4.65
N VAL A 40 0.50 -13.92 5.53
CA VAL A 40 0.31 -14.09 6.97
C VAL A 40 -1.04 -13.50 7.36
N ASP A 41 -2.03 -14.35 7.66
CA ASP A 41 -3.41 -13.94 7.93
C ASP A 41 -3.54 -12.91 9.06
N GLU A 42 -2.78 -13.07 10.15
CA GLU A 42 -2.79 -12.13 11.27
C GLU A 42 -2.30 -10.74 10.84
N ALA A 43 -1.21 -10.69 10.06
CA ALA A 43 -0.67 -9.47 9.50
C ALA A 43 -1.67 -8.80 8.53
N LEU A 44 -2.35 -9.57 7.68
CA LEU A 44 -3.39 -9.03 6.80
C LEU A 44 -4.56 -8.43 7.60
N ASN A 45 -4.97 -9.06 8.71
CA ASN A 45 -6.01 -8.51 9.59
C ASN A 45 -5.58 -7.18 10.23
N ASP A 46 -4.31 -7.06 10.61
CA ASP A 46 -3.78 -5.81 11.17
C ASP A 46 -3.67 -4.71 10.11
N VAL A 47 -3.27 -5.07 8.89
CA VAL A 47 -3.31 -4.17 7.72
C VAL A 47 -4.75 -3.70 7.45
N ASN A 48 -5.74 -4.59 7.47
CA ASN A 48 -7.15 -4.23 7.24
C ASN A 48 -7.64 -3.19 8.26
N LYS A 49 -7.31 -3.37 9.54
CA LYS A 49 -7.64 -2.41 10.61
C LYS A 49 -6.90 -1.09 10.40
N PHE A 50 -5.61 -1.14 10.11
CA PHE A 50 -4.76 0.04 9.97
C PHE A 50 -5.13 0.90 8.75
N LEU A 51 -5.47 0.26 7.64
CA LEU A 51 -5.85 0.89 6.37
C LEU A 51 -7.37 1.10 6.24
N SER A 52 -8.12 0.96 7.33
CA SER A 52 -9.56 1.19 7.40
C SER A 52 -9.93 2.66 7.17
N ASP A 53 -11.21 2.94 6.96
CA ASP A 53 -11.68 4.30 6.78
C ASP A 53 -11.58 5.07 8.09
N PHE A 54 -10.56 5.92 8.23
CA PHE A 54 -10.33 6.69 9.47
C PHE A 54 -11.48 7.63 9.85
N ARG A 55 -12.40 7.96 8.94
CA ARG A 55 -13.53 8.86 9.22
C ARG A 55 -14.72 8.12 9.80
N THR A 56 -14.95 6.87 9.41
CA THR A 56 -16.12 6.09 9.85
C THR A 56 -15.75 4.93 10.77
N GLY A 57 -14.50 4.48 10.73
CA GLY A 57 -14.04 3.27 11.38
C GLY A 57 -14.42 1.99 10.62
N ASP A 58 -15.03 2.10 9.44
CA ASP A 58 -15.41 0.93 8.65
C ASP A 58 -14.16 0.20 8.14
N ILE A 59 -14.11 -1.10 8.41
CA ILE A 59 -13.03 -2.00 8.01
C ILE A 59 -13.49 -2.80 6.79
N ALA A 60 -12.57 -3.05 5.86
CA ALA A 60 -12.75 -3.98 4.77
C ALA A 60 -11.45 -4.72 4.50
N ASP A 61 -11.55 -5.83 3.77
CA ASP A 61 -10.39 -6.57 3.31
C ASP A 61 -9.61 -5.74 2.29
N ILE A 62 -8.33 -5.53 2.57
CA ILE A 62 -7.37 -4.97 1.63
C ILE A 62 -6.86 -6.10 0.75
N ASP A 63 -6.87 -5.85 -0.55
CA ASP A 63 -6.36 -6.79 -1.55
C ASP A 63 -4.86 -7.06 -1.31
N PRO A 64 -4.43 -8.29 -0.97
CA PRO A 64 -3.02 -8.57 -0.73
C PRO A 64 -2.12 -8.23 -1.92
N THR A 65 -2.66 -8.27 -3.14
CA THR A 65 -1.90 -7.89 -4.34
C THR A 65 -1.60 -6.39 -4.42
N LEU A 66 -2.33 -5.54 -3.66
CA LEU A 66 -2.00 -4.13 -3.47
C LEU A 66 -0.74 -3.99 -2.60
N LEU A 67 -0.59 -4.85 -1.59
CA LEU A 67 0.61 -4.89 -0.74
C LEU A 67 1.83 -5.35 -1.55
N ASP A 68 1.66 -6.38 -2.38
CA ASP A 68 2.70 -6.81 -3.33
C ASP A 68 3.10 -5.69 -4.29
N LEU A 69 2.14 -4.92 -4.80
CA LEU A 69 2.41 -3.81 -5.71
C LEU A 69 3.29 -2.75 -5.04
N ILE A 70 2.90 -2.28 -3.85
CA ILE A 70 3.67 -1.22 -3.17
C ILE A 70 5.00 -1.75 -2.64
N TYR A 71 5.10 -3.03 -2.28
CA TYR A 71 6.37 -3.67 -1.97
C TYR A 71 7.34 -3.61 -3.16
N ASP A 72 6.92 -4.10 -4.34
CA ASP A 72 7.76 -4.09 -5.55
C ASP A 72 8.12 -2.67 -5.99
N VAL A 73 7.20 -1.71 -5.83
CA VAL A 73 7.48 -0.30 -6.11
C VAL A 73 8.59 0.21 -5.21
N ARG A 74 8.49 -0.01 -3.90
CA ARG A 74 9.51 0.41 -2.92
C ARG A 74 10.85 -0.26 -3.20
N ASP A 75 10.84 -1.56 -3.46
CA ASP A 75 12.04 -2.36 -3.78
C ASP A 75 12.73 -1.87 -5.06
N SER A 76 11.96 -1.58 -6.12
CA SER A 76 12.51 -1.03 -7.37
C SER A 76 13.18 0.34 -7.25
N LEU A 77 12.90 1.05 -6.14
CA LEU A 77 13.51 2.32 -5.78
C LEU A 77 14.74 2.14 -4.87
N GLY A 78 15.06 0.91 -4.47
CA GLY A 78 16.12 0.61 -3.52
C GLY A 78 15.86 1.20 -2.13
N SER A 79 14.60 1.33 -1.74
CA SER A 79 14.17 1.99 -0.51
C SER A 79 13.66 0.99 0.51
N ASP A 80 13.92 1.28 1.79
CA ASP A 80 13.31 0.66 2.96
C ASP A 80 12.29 1.60 3.64
N GLY A 81 11.98 2.72 2.99
CA GLY A 81 11.22 3.81 3.58
C GLY A 81 9.79 3.45 4.00
N THR A 82 9.28 4.23 4.95
CA THR A 82 7.91 4.15 5.44
C THR A 82 6.94 4.76 4.44
N TYR A 83 5.86 4.04 4.12
CA TYR A 83 4.76 4.61 3.37
C TYR A 83 3.92 5.51 4.29
N GLN A 84 3.83 6.79 3.95
CA GLN A 84 2.91 7.71 4.60
C GLN A 84 1.54 7.57 3.95
N ILE A 85 0.55 7.11 4.70
CA ILE A 85 -0.81 6.84 4.23
C ILE A 85 -1.65 8.11 4.33
N ILE A 86 -2.12 8.59 3.18
CA ILE A 86 -3.11 9.67 3.08
C ILE A 86 -4.52 9.06 3.10
N SER A 87 -4.74 8.02 2.32
CA SER A 87 -6.03 7.31 2.24
C SER A 87 -5.83 5.88 1.74
N ALA A 88 -6.59 4.93 2.27
CA ALA A 88 -6.65 3.56 1.78
C ALA A 88 -8.11 3.16 1.56
N TYR A 89 -8.67 2.21 2.31
CA TYR A 89 -10.09 1.89 2.19
C TYR A 89 -10.97 3.12 2.46
N ARG A 90 -12.07 3.24 1.69
CA ARG A 90 -13.09 4.27 1.89
C ARG A 90 -14.45 3.61 1.97
N SER A 91 -15.17 3.89 3.06
CA SER A 91 -16.59 3.56 3.13
C SER A 91 -17.37 4.26 2.00
N SER A 92 -18.51 3.70 1.62
CA SER A 92 -19.42 4.36 0.66
C SER A 92 -19.79 5.79 1.10
N LYS A 93 -19.92 6.02 2.41
CA LYS A 93 -20.21 7.33 3.01
C LYS A 93 -19.05 8.32 2.79
N THR A 94 -17.82 7.92 3.06
CA THR A 94 -16.64 8.77 2.82
C THR A 94 -16.43 9.01 1.33
N ASN A 95 -16.60 8.00 0.47
CA ASN A 95 -16.44 8.18 -0.96
C ASN A 95 -17.46 9.18 -1.53
N GLU A 96 -18.74 9.09 -1.11
CA GLU A 96 -19.76 10.05 -1.52
C GLU A 96 -19.48 11.45 -0.97
N MET A 97 -19.10 11.57 0.30
CA MET A 97 -18.71 12.85 0.90
C MET A 97 -17.58 13.54 0.10
N LEU A 98 -16.53 12.80 -0.28
CA LEU A 98 -15.42 13.35 -1.06
C LEU A 98 -15.86 13.74 -2.47
N ARG A 99 -16.72 12.93 -3.11
CA ARG A 99 -17.29 13.22 -4.43
C ARG A 99 -18.07 14.52 -4.47
N THR A 100 -18.81 14.84 -3.41
CA THR A 100 -19.65 16.05 -3.34
C THR A 100 -18.90 17.29 -2.85
N ARG A 101 -17.66 17.16 -2.35
CA ARG A 101 -16.87 18.29 -1.81
C ARG A 101 -16.31 19.21 -2.88
N SER A 102 -16.02 18.69 -4.07
CA SER A 102 -15.75 19.52 -5.24
C SER A 102 -16.03 18.76 -6.53
N GLU A 103 -16.67 19.42 -7.50
CA GLU A 103 -16.86 18.91 -8.86
C GLU A 103 -15.52 18.59 -9.55
N ALA A 104 -14.44 19.24 -9.11
CA ALA A 104 -13.08 19.03 -9.59
C ALA A 104 -12.32 17.87 -8.90
N SER A 105 -12.91 17.22 -7.89
CA SER A 105 -12.20 16.19 -7.08
C SER A 105 -11.81 14.95 -7.88
N GLY A 106 -12.48 14.67 -9.01
CA GLY A 106 -12.22 13.49 -9.83
C GLY A 106 -12.54 12.15 -9.14
N VAL A 107 -13.27 12.16 -8.01
CA VAL A 107 -13.58 10.95 -7.24
C VAL A 107 -14.67 10.13 -7.93
N ALA A 108 -14.33 8.93 -8.39
CA ALA A 108 -15.26 8.05 -9.06
C ALA A 108 -16.28 7.42 -8.11
N LYS A 109 -17.52 7.21 -8.60
CA LYS A 109 -18.57 6.47 -7.87
C LYS A 109 -18.18 5.00 -7.63
N LYS A 110 -17.43 4.39 -8.56
CA LYS A 110 -16.89 3.02 -8.46
C LYS A 110 -15.37 3.06 -8.22
N SER A 111 -14.98 3.73 -7.15
CA SER A 111 -13.57 3.88 -6.77
C SER A 111 -12.97 2.54 -6.34
N GLN A 112 -11.71 2.28 -6.69
CA GLN A 112 -10.96 1.12 -6.20
C GLN A 112 -10.74 1.17 -4.69
N HIS A 113 -10.79 2.36 -4.07
CA HIS A 113 -10.72 2.51 -2.60
C HIS A 113 -11.89 1.83 -1.88
N ILE A 114 -13.09 1.82 -2.46
CA ILE A 114 -14.27 1.16 -1.84
C ILE A 114 -14.14 -0.37 -1.92
N LEU A 115 -13.27 -0.87 -2.80
CA LEU A 115 -13.03 -2.30 -2.99
C LEU A 115 -11.82 -2.81 -2.19
N GLY A 116 -11.16 -1.96 -1.38
CA GLY A 116 -9.92 -2.32 -0.70
C GLY A 116 -8.72 -2.48 -1.66
N LYS A 117 -8.80 -1.90 -2.85
CA LYS A 117 -7.86 -2.11 -3.96
C LYS A 117 -7.01 -0.90 -4.32
N ALA A 118 -7.04 0.15 -3.51
CA ALA A 118 -6.30 1.37 -3.79
C ALA A 118 -5.76 2.05 -2.55
N ILE A 119 -4.66 2.76 -2.75
CA ILE A 119 -3.95 3.50 -1.71
C ILE A 119 -3.40 4.81 -2.27
N ASP A 120 -3.51 5.88 -1.47
CA ASP A 120 -2.95 7.20 -1.72
C ASP A 120 -1.79 7.41 -0.73
N VAL A 121 -0.58 7.52 -1.23
CA VAL A 121 0.63 7.49 -0.39
C VAL A 121 1.73 8.46 -0.82
N ARG A 122 2.63 8.71 0.12
CA ARG A 122 4.03 9.12 -0.12
C ARG A 122 4.94 8.01 0.39
N LEU A 123 6.20 8.04 -0.02
CA LEU A 123 7.24 7.16 0.49
C LEU A 123 8.36 8.03 1.07
N GLU A 124 8.69 7.82 2.34
CA GLU A 124 9.74 8.61 3.01
C GLU A 124 11.07 8.53 2.27
N GLY A 125 11.75 9.68 2.15
CA GLY A 125 13.01 9.79 1.41
C GLY A 125 12.88 9.78 -0.12
N ILE A 126 11.67 9.55 -0.67
CA ILE A 126 11.44 9.47 -2.12
C ILE A 126 10.51 10.60 -2.58
N LYS A 127 10.92 11.32 -3.64
CA LYS A 127 10.05 12.33 -4.27
C LYS A 127 8.84 11.65 -4.90
N THR A 128 7.66 12.24 -4.76
CA THR A 128 6.40 11.68 -5.32
C THR A 128 6.44 11.49 -6.83
N THR A 129 7.23 12.28 -7.57
CA THR A 129 7.50 12.05 -9.00
C THR A 129 8.25 10.74 -9.27
N GLN A 130 9.25 10.39 -8.45
CA GLN A 130 9.99 9.13 -8.58
C GLN A 130 9.12 7.93 -8.20
N LEU A 131 8.32 8.08 -7.13
CA LEU A 131 7.36 7.07 -6.70
C LEU A 131 6.32 6.79 -7.80
N ARG A 132 5.74 7.85 -8.40
CA ARG A 132 4.84 7.76 -9.54
C ARG A 132 5.47 6.99 -10.69
N ASP A 133 6.69 7.36 -11.09
CA ASP A 133 7.36 6.76 -12.23
C ASP A 133 7.67 5.27 -12.00
N ALA A 134 8.04 4.90 -10.77
CA ALA A 134 8.21 3.50 -10.37
C ALA A 134 6.89 2.72 -10.43
N ALA A 135 5.81 3.26 -9.84
CA ALA A 135 4.48 2.65 -9.90
C ALA A 135 4.00 2.46 -11.35
N ILE A 136 4.23 3.44 -12.22
CA ILE A 136 3.90 3.36 -13.65
C ILE A 136 4.64 2.19 -14.31
N ARG A 137 5.93 2.00 -14.02
CA ARG A 137 6.73 0.92 -14.64
C ARG A 137 6.23 -0.48 -14.28
N MET A 138 5.55 -0.64 -13.13
CA MET A 138 5.02 -1.93 -12.73
C MET A 138 3.94 -2.47 -13.67
N GLN A 139 3.16 -1.62 -14.33
CA GLN A 139 2.05 -2.05 -15.21
C GLN A 139 1.05 -2.99 -14.51
N ARG A 140 0.86 -2.85 -13.20
CA ARG A 140 0.02 -3.72 -12.36
C ARG A 140 -1.30 -3.06 -11.91
N GLY A 141 -1.60 -1.86 -12.39
CA GLY A 141 -2.92 -1.24 -12.24
C GLY A 141 -2.91 0.28 -12.44
N GLY A 142 -3.89 0.97 -11.86
CA GLY A 142 -4.04 2.42 -12.02
C GLY A 142 -3.02 3.22 -11.23
N VAL A 143 -2.48 4.30 -11.83
CA VAL A 143 -1.59 5.24 -11.15
C VAL A 143 -2.07 6.67 -11.37
N GLY A 144 -2.37 7.39 -10.29
CA GLY A 144 -2.75 8.80 -10.33
C GLY A 144 -1.69 9.68 -9.66
N TYR A 145 -1.36 10.84 -10.23
CA TYR A 145 -0.40 11.77 -9.62
C TYR A 145 -1.03 13.10 -9.22
N TYR A 146 -0.98 13.39 -7.92
CA TYR A 146 -1.61 14.58 -7.34
C TYR A 146 -0.55 15.54 -6.81
N GLU A 147 0.14 16.22 -7.72
CA GLU A 147 1.27 17.12 -7.40
C GLU A 147 0.93 18.17 -6.33
N GLN A 148 -0.22 18.84 -6.46
CA GLN A 148 -0.64 19.89 -5.52
C GLN A 148 -0.91 19.36 -4.10
N SER A 149 -1.37 18.12 -3.99
CA SER A 149 -1.61 17.45 -2.69
C SER A 149 -0.43 16.59 -2.25
N ASP A 150 0.61 16.52 -3.07
CA ASP A 150 1.83 15.75 -2.90
C ASP A 150 1.55 14.28 -2.55
N PHE A 151 0.86 13.53 -3.40
CA PHE A 151 0.73 12.07 -3.23
C PHE A 151 0.60 11.33 -4.55
N VAL A 152 0.82 10.02 -4.49
CA VAL A 152 0.60 9.08 -5.59
C VAL A 152 -0.52 8.14 -5.21
N HIS A 153 -1.50 8.03 -6.11
CA HIS A 153 -2.53 7.00 -6.07
C HIS A 153 -2.02 5.75 -6.79
N MET A 154 -2.22 4.58 -6.19
CA MET A 154 -1.96 3.28 -6.80
C MET A 154 -3.15 2.34 -6.56
N ASP A 155 -3.58 1.61 -7.58
CA ASP A 155 -4.64 0.60 -7.47
C ASP A 155 -4.33 -0.70 -8.25
N THR A 156 -5.01 -1.80 -7.90
CA THR A 156 -4.91 -3.12 -8.58
C THR A 156 -5.99 -3.32 -9.65
N GLY A 157 -6.59 -2.23 -10.15
CA GLY A 157 -7.56 -2.24 -11.23
C GLY A 157 -6.91 -2.29 -12.62
N ARG A 158 -7.63 -1.81 -13.65
CA ARG A 158 -7.09 -1.73 -15.01
C ARG A 158 -5.94 -0.73 -15.07
N VAL A 159 -4.89 -1.08 -15.83
CA VAL A 159 -3.76 -0.19 -16.13
C VAL A 159 -4.26 1.09 -16.79
N ARG A 160 -4.08 2.21 -16.10
CA ARG A 160 -4.45 3.55 -16.55
C ARG A 160 -3.66 4.58 -15.76
N ARG A 161 -3.56 5.80 -16.29
CA ARG A 161 -2.77 6.87 -15.69
C ARG A 161 -3.54 8.17 -15.75
N TRP A 162 -3.45 9.00 -14.71
CA TRP A 162 -4.06 10.32 -14.67
C TRP A 162 -3.30 11.29 -13.76
#